data_AF-A0A346PHI9-F1
#
_entry.id   AF-A0A346PHI9-F1
#
_cell.length_a   1.000
_cell.length_b   1.000
_cell.length_c   1.000
_cell.angle_alpha   90.00
_cell.angle_beta   90.00
_cell.angle_gamma   90.00
#
_symmetry.space_group_name_H-M   'P 1'
#
loop_
_entity.id
_entity.type
_entity.pdbx_description
1 polymer ?
#
loop_
_entity_poly.entity_id
_entity_poly.type
_entity_poly.pdbx_seq_one_letter_code
_entity_poly.pdbx_strand_id
1 'polypeptide(L)'
;MSADSVSVSWSNEEALEEHESEQQHAREQRKQERTELYGKAQEIFEARAHDSFTVELHGVEVEFLYPDPDTKQEFENRQRKILEDAQEGASLFDLLQEAQVGLDKMEDTLSDHAVDPSLQEPSVWRTGLGLTEDEVGELYQDFLMVGRGEETSRQAEMLEKMLSETSSSG
;
A
#
# COMPACT_ATOMS: atom_id res chain seq x y z
N MET A 1 68.09 -2.21 46.64
CA MET A 1 67.05 -3.26 46.74
C MET A 1 65.78 -2.62 46.23
N SER A 2 65.34 -3.02 45.04
CA SER A 2 64.16 -2.48 44.36
C SER A 2 62.93 -3.23 44.84
N ALA A 3 61.89 -2.51 45.27
CA ALA A 3 60.61 -3.09 45.63
C ALA A 3 59.48 -2.31 44.94
N ASP A 4 58.69 -3.09 44.19
CA ASP A 4 57.28 -2.94 43.86
C ASP A 4 56.82 -1.73 43.03
N SER A 5 57.03 -1.87 41.72
CA SER A 5 56.20 -1.29 40.66
C SER A 5 55.04 -2.23 40.28
N VAL A 6 54.23 -2.69 41.25
CA VAL A 6 53.09 -3.58 40.99
C VAL A 6 51.87 -3.08 41.74
N SER A 7 51.25 -1.99 41.24
CA SER A 7 49.90 -1.60 41.70
C SER A 7 49.17 -0.64 40.75
N VAL A 8 49.77 -0.24 39.62
CA VAL A 8 49.14 0.71 38.66
C VAL A 8 48.72 0.04 37.35
N SER A 9 49.23 -1.16 37.02
CA SER A 9 48.82 -1.83 35.77
C SER A 9 47.44 -2.49 35.87
N TRP A 10 47.04 -2.97 37.06
CA TRP A 10 45.77 -3.66 37.26
C TRP A 10 44.56 -2.73 37.09
N SER A 11 44.60 -1.51 37.62
CA SER A 11 43.50 -0.54 37.44
C SER A 11 43.37 0.01 36.03
N ASN A 12 44.45 0.01 35.24
CA ASN A 12 44.40 0.42 33.83
C ASN A 12 43.82 -0.70 32.95
N GLU A 13 44.08 -1.95 33.30
CA GLU A 13 43.59 -3.14 32.59
C GLU A 13 42.10 -3.38 32.88
N GLU A 14 41.67 -3.26 34.14
CA GLU A 14 40.24 -3.27 34.50
C GLU A 14 39.47 -2.13 33.82
N ALA A 15 40.01 -0.91 33.79
CA ALA A 15 39.35 0.22 33.12
C ALA A 15 39.30 0.06 31.58
N LEU A 16 40.27 -0.64 30.99
CA LEU A 16 40.26 -1.00 29.56
C LEU A 16 39.23 -2.08 29.27
N GLU A 17 39.15 -3.11 30.10
CA GLU A 17 38.15 -4.19 29.99
C GLU A 17 36.73 -3.66 30.20
N GLU A 18 36.52 -2.74 31.14
CA GLU A 18 35.23 -2.11 31.41
C GLU A 18 34.79 -1.24 30.23
N HIS A 19 35.70 -0.45 29.65
CA HIS A 19 35.43 0.36 28.46
C HIS A 19 35.24 -0.49 27.18
N GLU A 20 35.95 -1.61 27.03
CA GLU A 20 35.72 -2.56 25.94
C GLU A 20 34.35 -3.25 26.08
N SER A 21 33.98 -3.64 27.30
CA SER A 21 32.67 -4.20 27.63
C SER A 21 31.53 -3.20 27.35
N GLU A 22 31.68 -1.94 27.76
CA GLU A 22 30.72 -0.88 27.47
C GLU A 22 30.57 -0.62 25.97
N GLN A 23 31.68 -0.60 25.21
CA GLN A 23 31.63 -0.47 23.76
C GLN A 23 30.97 -1.67 23.08
N GLN A 24 31.20 -2.88 23.59
CA GLN A 24 30.62 -4.09 23.05
C GLN A 24 29.12 -4.15 23.31
N HIS A 25 28.68 -3.81 24.52
CA HIS A 25 27.26 -3.65 24.84
C HIS A 25 26.58 -2.55 24.01
N ALA A 26 27.22 -1.40 23.80
CA ALA A 26 26.67 -0.34 22.95
C ALA A 26 26.55 -0.76 21.48
N ARG A 27 27.49 -1.57 20.98
CA ARG A 27 27.43 -2.14 19.61
C ARG A 27 26.32 -3.18 19.49
N GLU A 28 26.12 -4.02 20.51
CA GLU A 28 25.05 -5.01 20.56
C GLU A 28 23.67 -4.35 20.64
N GLN A 29 23.50 -3.33 21.49
CA GLN A 29 22.26 -2.55 21.57
C GLN A 29 21.93 -1.89 20.24
N ARG A 30 22.88 -1.22 19.59
CA ARG A 30 22.65 -0.64 18.25
C ARG A 30 22.31 -1.70 17.20
N LYS A 31 22.86 -2.90 17.33
CA LYS A 31 22.55 -4.02 16.43
C LYS A 31 21.14 -4.54 16.67
N GLN A 32 20.70 -4.64 17.93
CA GLN A 32 19.33 -5.00 18.31
C GLN A 32 18.33 -3.93 17.85
N GLU A 33 18.55 -2.66 18.22
CA GLU A 33 17.71 -1.54 17.78
C GLU A 33 17.57 -1.51 16.26
N ARG A 34 18.67 -1.69 15.52
CA ARG A 34 18.62 -1.75 14.06
C ARG A 34 17.85 -2.97 13.54
N THR A 35 17.99 -4.13 14.18
CA THR A 35 17.25 -5.35 13.80
C THR A 35 15.75 -5.19 14.08
N GLU A 36 15.38 -4.57 15.21
CA GLU A 36 14.01 -4.22 15.54
C GLU A 36 13.42 -3.19 14.57
N LEU A 37 14.22 -2.20 14.16
CA LEU A 37 13.80 -1.24 13.13
C LEU A 37 13.59 -1.90 11.77
N TYR A 38 14.46 -2.82 11.36
CA TYR A 38 14.26 -3.61 10.14
C TYR A 38 13.03 -4.52 10.24
N GLY A 39 12.81 -5.16 11.39
CA GLY A 39 11.61 -5.97 11.63
C GLY A 39 10.33 -5.14 11.54
N LYS A 40 10.29 -3.98 12.19
CA LYS A 40 9.14 -3.05 12.10
C LYS A 40 8.93 -2.50 10.70
N ALA A 41 10.01 -2.16 9.98
CA ALA A 41 9.90 -1.72 8.60
C ALA A 41 9.35 -2.84 7.71
N GLN A 42 9.80 -4.09 7.91
CA GLN A 42 9.29 -5.26 7.21
C GLN A 42 7.81 -5.51 7.51
N GLU A 43 7.39 -5.42 8.77
CA GLU A 43 5.97 -5.53 9.15
C GLU A 43 5.11 -4.43 8.48
N ILE A 44 5.62 -3.19 8.36
CA ILE A 44 4.93 -2.10 7.67
C ILE A 44 4.88 -2.35 6.15
N PHE A 45 5.93 -2.91 5.56
CA PHE A 45 5.98 -3.28 4.15
C PHE A 45 5.06 -4.46 3.83
N GLU A 46 5.03 -5.49 4.68
CA GLU A 46 4.13 -6.65 4.54
C GLU A 46 2.67 -6.24 4.76
N ALA A 47 2.38 -5.36 5.73
CA ALA A 47 1.05 -4.79 5.90
C ALA A 47 0.62 -3.94 4.68
N ARG A 48 1.53 -3.19 4.06
CA ARG A 48 1.25 -2.45 2.83
C ARG A 48 1.06 -3.35 1.61
N ALA A 49 1.83 -4.43 1.50
CA ALA A 49 1.65 -5.43 0.44
C ALA A 49 0.32 -6.17 0.54
N HIS A 50 -0.32 -6.15 1.72
CA HIS A 50 -1.71 -6.56 1.84
C HIS A 50 -2.66 -5.46 1.32
N ASP A 51 -2.40 -4.17 1.46
CA ASP A 51 -3.40 -3.16 1.05
C ASP A 51 -3.35 -2.75 -0.43
N SER A 52 -2.53 -3.42 -1.25
CA SER A 52 -2.43 -3.18 -2.69
C SER A 52 -2.67 -4.44 -3.54
N PHE A 53 -2.96 -4.22 -4.82
CA PHE A 53 -3.03 -5.23 -5.87
C PHE A 53 -2.48 -4.68 -7.18
N THR A 54 -2.18 -5.58 -8.11
CA THR A 54 -1.59 -5.21 -9.41
C THR A 54 -2.58 -5.46 -10.54
N VAL A 55 -2.65 -4.51 -11.47
CA VAL A 55 -3.36 -4.65 -12.74
C VAL A 55 -2.34 -4.61 -13.88
N GLU A 56 -2.41 -5.58 -14.80
CA GLU A 56 -1.56 -5.58 -15.99
C GLU A 56 -2.18 -4.71 -17.09
N LEU A 57 -1.42 -3.75 -17.58
CA LEU A 57 -1.79 -2.80 -18.63
C LEU A 57 -0.74 -2.81 -19.74
N HIS A 58 -1.05 -3.39 -20.90
CA HIS A 58 -0.15 -3.45 -22.06
C HIS A 58 1.27 -3.98 -21.74
N GLY A 59 1.38 -4.93 -20.80
CA GLY A 59 2.67 -5.48 -20.34
C GLY A 59 3.40 -4.61 -19.31
N VAL A 60 2.74 -3.58 -18.78
CA VAL A 60 3.17 -2.79 -17.62
C VAL A 60 2.27 -3.16 -16.43
N GLU A 61 2.88 -3.58 -15.34
CA GLU A 61 2.16 -3.84 -14.09
C GLU A 61 1.99 -2.54 -13.31
N VAL A 62 0.75 -2.18 -13.00
CA VAL A 62 0.41 -1.00 -12.20
C VAL A 62 -0.11 -1.46 -10.85
N GLU A 63 0.48 -0.94 -9.78
CA GLU A 63 0.09 -1.26 -8.41
C GLU A 63 -0.86 -0.20 -7.83
N PHE A 64 -2.02 -0.65 -7.35
CA PHE A 64 -3.07 0.17 -6.76
C PHE A 64 -3.38 -0.24 -5.33
N LEU A 65 -3.77 0.70 -4.50
CA LEU A 65 -4.42 0.45 -3.22
C LEU A 65 -5.86 -0.03 -3.44
N TYR A 66 -6.39 -0.85 -2.53
CA TYR A 66 -7.79 -1.29 -2.59
C TYR A 66 -8.77 -0.12 -2.60
N PRO A 67 -9.72 -0.05 -3.56
CA PRO A 67 -10.78 0.95 -3.52
C PRO A 67 -11.66 0.76 -2.30
N ASP A 68 -12.05 1.87 -1.66
CA ASP A 68 -13.07 1.81 -0.64
C ASP A 68 -14.45 1.44 -1.22
N PRO A 69 -15.38 0.91 -0.40
CA PRO A 69 -16.71 0.53 -0.87
C PRO A 69 -17.52 1.69 -1.47
N ASP A 70 -17.25 2.91 -1.02
CA ASP A 70 -17.98 4.12 -1.42
C ASP A 70 -17.65 4.53 -2.86
N THR A 71 -16.37 4.45 -3.24
CA THR A 71 -15.83 4.74 -4.59
C THR A 71 -16.55 3.92 -5.65
N LYS A 72 -16.73 2.63 -5.39
CA LYS A 72 -17.44 1.73 -6.28
C LYS A 72 -18.93 2.06 -6.36
N GLN A 73 -19.56 2.32 -5.22
CA GLN A 73 -20.99 2.64 -5.17
C GLN A 73 -21.28 3.96 -5.89
N GLU A 74 -20.40 4.96 -5.79
CA GLU A 74 -20.49 6.21 -6.55
C GLU A 74 -20.48 5.94 -8.06
N PHE A 75 -19.56 5.08 -8.53
CA PHE A 75 -19.49 4.72 -9.94
C PHE A 75 -20.77 4.04 -10.44
N GLU A 76 -21.26 3.01 -9.74
CA GLU A 76 -22.49 2.29 -10.11
C GLU A 76 -23.71 3.22 -10.12
N ASN A 77 -23.81 4.13 -9.15
CA ASN A 77 -24.88 5.13 -9.10
C ASN A 77 -24.81 6.11 -10.26
N ARG A 78 -23.60 6.53 -10.65
CA ARG A 78 -23.39 7.42 -11.78
C ARG A 78 -23.78 6.78 -13.11
N GLN A 79 -23.36 5.53 -13.34
CA GLN A 79 -23.75 4.78 -14.54
C GLN A 79 -25.27 4.62 -14.63
N ARG A 80 -25.94 4.35 -13.50
CA ARG A 80 -27.40 4.27 -13.45
C ARG A 80 -28.05 5.60 -13.82
N LYS A 81 -27.56 6.71 -13.26
CA LYS A 81 -28.08 8.05 -13.56
C LYS A 81 -27.91 8.42 -15.04
N ILE A 82 -26.77 8.13 -15.65
CA ILE A 82 -26.54 8.37 -17.08
C ILE A 82 -27.55 7.61 -17.94
N LEU A 83 -27.84 6.35 -17.58
CA LEU A 83 -28.84 5.55 -18.29
C LEU A 83 -30.27 6.07 -18.10
N GLU A 84 -30.61 6.55 -16.91
CA GLU A 84 -31.89 7.20 -16.62
C GLU A 84 -32.03 8.50 -17.43
N ASP A 85 -31.02 9.38 -17.38
CA ASP A 85 -31.00 10.64 -18.13
C ASP A 85 -31.11 10.40 -19.65
N ALA A 86 -30.42 9.38 -20.19
CA ALA A 86 -30.53 8.99 -21.59
C ALA A 86 -31.94 8.50 -21.97
N GLN A 87 -32.62 7.77 -21.07
CA GLN A 87 -34.00 7.31 -21.29
C GLN A 87 -35.02 8.44 -21.18
N GLU A 88 -34.75 9.44 -20.33
CA GLU A 88 -35.59 10.63 -20.14
C GLU A 88 -35.41 11.68 -21.25
N GLY A 89 -34.52 11.43 -22.21
CA GLY A 89 -34.34 12.26 -23.40
C GLY A 89 -33.30 13.36 -23.24
N ALA A 90 -32.27 13.15 -22.41
CA ALA A 90 -31.10 14.00 -22.35
C ALA A 90 -30.52 14.24 -23.75
N SER A 91 -30.00 15.45 -23.98
CA SER A 91 -29.41 15.76 -25.28
C SER A 91 -28.08 15.01 -25.44
N LEU A 92 -27.69 14.75 -26.69
CA LEU A 92 -26.38 14.18 -26.99
C LEU A 92 -25.23 15.01 -26.39
N PHE A 93 -25.39 16.33 -26.34
CA PHE A 93 -24.38 17.22 -25.75
C PHE A 93 -24.24 16.99 -24.24
N ASP A 94 -25.35 16.84 -23.52
CA ASP A 94 -25.34 16.56 -22.08
C ASP A 94 -24.69 15.20 -21.80
N LEU A 95 -25.01 14.19 -22.61
CA LEU A 95 -24.42 12.86 -22.49
C LEU A 95 -22.91 12.85 -22.77
N LEU A 96 -22.45 13.60 -23.78
CA LEU A 96 -21.02 13.75 -24.08
C LEU A 96 -20.27 14.50 -22.98
N GLN A 97 -20.87 15.56 -22.43
CA GLN A 97 -20.29 16.29 -21.31
C GLN A 97 -20.20 15.39 -20.07
N GLU A 98 -21.24 14.61 -19.79
CA GLU A 98 -21.25 13.69 -18.65
C GLU A 98 -20.24 12.55 -18.82
N ALA A 99 -20.05 12.04 -20.04
CA ALA A 99 -19.01 11.07 -20.35
C ALA A 99 -17.61 11.63 -20.08
N GLN A 100 -17.32 12.88 -20.48
CA GLN A 100 -16.05 13.55 -20.19
C GLN A 100 -15.81 13.68 -18.68
N VAL A 101 -16.80 14.15 -17.92
CA VAL A 101 -16.68 14.25 -16.46
C VAL A 101 -16.60 12.85 -15.82
N GLY A 102 -17.15 11.83 -16.47
CA GLY A 102 -17.00 10.42 -16.09
C GLY A 102 -15.55 9.98 -16.19
N LEU A 103 -14.93 10.24 -17.35
CA LEU A 103 -13.54 9.91 -17.63
C LEU A 103 -12.58 10.65 -16.69
N ASP A 104 -12.75 11.96 -16.50
CA ASP A 104 -11.89 12.74 -15.61
C ASP A 104 -11.93 12.19 -14.17
N LYS A 105 -13.10 11.76 -13.68
CA LYS A 105 -13.21 11.10 -12.36
C LYS A 105 -12.53 9.73 -12.31
N MET A 106 -12.55 8.96 -13.40
CA MET A 106 -11.84 7.68 -13.44
C MET A 106 -10.33 7.92 -13.30
N GLU A 107 -9.80 8.90 -14.04
CA GLU A 107 -8.39 9.31 -13.97
C GLU A 107 -8.01 9.79 -12.56
N ASP A 108 -8.84 10.63 -11.93
CA ASP A 108 -8.64 11.08 -10.55
C ASP A 108 -8.58 9.89 -9.59
N THR A 109 -9.55 8.97 -9.69
CA THR A 109 -9.64 7.83 -8.77
C THR A 109 -8.45 6.88 -8.92
N LEU A 110 -8.06 6.56 -10.16
CA LEU A 110 -6.87 5.72 -10.41
C LEU A 110 -5.61 6.36 -9.84
N SER A 111 -5.49 7.68 -9.96
CA SER A 111 -4.33 8.43 -9.47
C SER A 111 -4.25 8.44 -7.95
N ASP A 112 -5.38 8.68 -7.28
CA ASP A 112 -5.46 8.68 -5.82
C ASP A 112 -5.10 7.31 -5.22
N HIS A 113 -5.39 6.23 -5.95
CA HIS A 113 -5.12 4.87 -5.52
C HIS A 113 -3.79 4.33 -6.06
N ALA A 114 -3.09 5.03 -6.94
CA ALA A 114 -1.82 4.58 -7.47
C ALA A 114 -0.73 4.64 -6.40
N VAL A 115 -0.04 3.51 -6.22
CA VAL A 115 1.10 3.42 -5.29
C VAL A 115 2.32 4.18 -5.83
N ASP A 116 2.53 4.16 -7.15
CA ASP A 116 3.60 4.90 -7.80
C ASP A 116 3.29 6.41 -7.83
N PRO A 117 4.13 7.27 -7.20
CA PRO A 117 3.92 8.72 -7.20
C PRO A 117 3.91 9.36 -8.59
N SER A 118 4.54 8.74 -9.59
CA SER A 118 4.51 9.24 -10.97
C SER A 118 3.14 9.09 -11.63
N LEU A 119 2.28 8.24 -11.07
CA LEU A 119 0.93 7.97 -11.56
C LEU A 119 -0.16 8.75 -10.80
N GLN A 120 0.22 9.57 -9.80
CA GLN A 120 -0.72 10.35 -8.98
C GLN A 120 -1.23 11.64 -9.66
N GLU A 121 -0.77 11.93 -10.87
CA GLU A 121 -1.29 13.04 -11.67
C GLU A 121 -2.34 12.49 -12.66
N PRO A 122 -3.63 12.89 -12.59
CA PRO A 122 -4.69 12.33 -13.43
C PRO A 122 -4.42 12.39 -14.93
N SER A 123 -3.76 13.46 -15.39
CA SER A 123 -3.43 13.60 -16.81
C SER A 123 -2.42 12.57 -17.32
N VAL A 124 -1.68 11.88 -16.43
CA VAL A 124 -0.62 10.93 -16.81
C VAL A 124 -1.17 9.70 -17.53
N TRP A 125 -2.40 9.28 -17.24
CA TRP A 125 -3.01 8.09 -17.85
C TRP A 125 -3.14 8.26 -19.37
N ARG A 126 -3.69 9.39 -19.83
CA ARG A 126 -3.78 9.68 -21.27
C ARG A 126 -2.53 10.32 -21.87
N THR A 127 -1.84 11.19 -21.14
CA THR A 127 -0.74 11.99 -21.73
C THR A 127 0.64 11.38 -21.52
N GLY A 128 0.87 10.70 -20.39
CA GLY A 128 2.14 10.06 -20.05
C GLY A 128 2.21 8.63 -20.57
N LEU A 129 1.18 7.83 -20.28
CA LEU A 129 1.07 6.44 -20.69
C LEU A 129 0.43 6.28 -22.07
N GLY A 130 -0.25 7.31 -22.58
CA GLY A 130 -0.80 7.32 -23.93
C GLY A 130 -2.09 6.53 -24.09
N LEU A 131 -2.81 6.27 -22.98
CA LEU A 131 -4.06 5.50 -23.02
C LEU A 131 -5.17 6.26 -23.75
N THR A 132 -6.04 5.52 -24.44
CA THR A 132 -7.30 6.04 -24.96
C THR A 132 -8.36 6.12 -23.86
N GLU A 133 -9.47 6.82 -24.13
CA GLU A 133 -10.59 6.92 -23.18
C GLU A 133 -11.17 5.54 -22.82
N ASP A 134 -11.27 4.66 -23.83
CA ASP A 134 -11.70 3.27 -23.64
C ASP A 134 -10.73 2.47 -22.75
N GLU A 135 -9.42 2.62 -22.96
CA GLU A 135 -8.38 1.91 -22.19
C GLU A 135 -8.34 2.38 -20.72
N VAL A 136 -8.56 3.68 -20.46
CA VAL A 136 -8.74 4.19 -19.10
C VAL A 136 -9.99 3.58 -18.45
N GLY A 137 -11.08 3.44 -19.22
CA GLY A 137 -12.31 2.79 -18.76
C GLY A 137 -12.13 1.31 -18.42
N GLU A 138 -11.38 0.57 -19.24
CA GLU A 138 -11.05 -0.84 -19.00
C GLU A 138 -10.16 -1.00 -17.76
N LEU A 139 -9.09 -0.20 -17.64
CA LEU A 139 -8.22 -0.18 -16.47
C LEU A 139 -9.01 0.11 -15.18
N TYR A 140 -9.95 1.06 -15.24
CA TYR A 140 -10.81 1.39 -14.11
C TYR A 140 -11.76 0.24 -13.72
N GLN A 141 -12.30 -0.48 -14.69
CA GLN A 141 -13.12 -1.67 -14.43
C GLN A 141 -12.31 -2.78 -13.77
N ASP A 142 -11.08 -3.01 -14.24
CA ASP A 142 -10.18 -4.01 -13.66
C ASP A 142 -9.78 -3.64 -12.23
N PHE A 143 -9.48 -2.36 -11.99
CA PHE A 143 -9.28 -1.80 -10.65
C PHE A 143 -10.46 -2.12 -9.71
N LEU A 144 -11.70 -1.87 -10.15
CA LEU A 144 -12.89 -2.17 -9.34
C LEU A 144 -13.16 -3.67 -9.17
N MET A 145 -12.74 -4.51 -10.12
CA MET A 145 -12.98 -5.95 -10.14
C MET A 145 -11.99 -6.73 -9.29
N VAL A 146 -10.69 -6.44 -9.42
CA VAL A 146 -9.64 -7.10 -8.61
C VAL A 146 -9.81 -6.74 -7.14
N GLY A 147 -10.23 -5.50 -6.86
CA GLY A 147 -10.67 -5.08 -5.53
C GLY A 147 -11.71 -6.02 -4.89
N ARG A 148 -12.62 -6.64 -5.66
CA ARG A 148 -13.61 -7.60 -5.12
C ARG A 148 -13.01 -8.97 -4.82
N GLY A 149 -12.10 -9.47 -5.66
CA GLY A 149 -11.59 -10.84 -5.59
C GLY A 149 -10.84 -11.12 -4.30
N GLU A 150 -10.00 -10.17 -3.87
CA GLU A 150 -9.21 -10.30 -2.65
C GLU A 150 -9.97 -9.86 -1.40
N GLU A 151 -10.82 -8.83 -1.45
CA GLU A 151 -11.70 -8.44 -0.34
C GLU A 151 -12.58 -9.61 0.12
N THR A 152 -13.20 -10.32 -0.83
CA THR A 152 -14.05 -11.49 -0.53
C THR A 152 -13.22 -12.64 0.06
N SER A 153 -11.99 -12.83 -0.41
CA SER A 153 -11.07 -13.86 0.10
C SER A 153 -10.59 -13.52 1.51
N ARG A 154 -10.26 -12.26 1.80
CA ARG A 154 -9.89 -11.78 3.13
C ARG A 154 -11.02 -11.89 4.14
N GLN A 155 -12.23 -11.50 3.75
CA GLN A 155 -13.40 -11.65 4.61
C GLN A 155 -13.64 -13.13 4.93
N ALA A 156 -13.44 -14.03 3.95
CA ALA A 156 -13.54 -15.47 4.18
C ALA A 156 -12.46 -16.00 5.14
N GLU A 157 -11.20 -15.59 4.96
CA GLU A 157 -10.09 -15.98 5.85
C GLU A 157 -10.26 -15.44 7.28
N MET A 158 -10.72 -14.20 7.44
CA MET A 158 -10.98 -13.59 8.75
C MET A 158 -12.13 -14.31 9.48
N LEU A 159 -13.19 -14.68 8.74
CA LEU A 159 -14.29 -15.50 9.27
C LEU A 159 -13.83 -16.90 9.66
N GLU A 160 -12.98 -17.55 8.86
CA GLU A 160 -12.41 -18.86 9.18
C GLU A 160 -11.52 -18.79 10.43
N LYS A 161 -10.69 -17.75 10.55
CA LYS A 161 -9.86 -17.51 11.73
C LYS A 161 -10.72 -17.33 12.99
N MET A 162 -11.77 -16.50 12.92
CA MET A 162 -12.72 -16.32 14.02
C MET A 162 -13.41 -17.64 14.40
N LEU A 163 -13.90 -18.41 13.43
CA LEU A 163 -14.56 -19.69 13.70
C LEU A 163 -13.60 -20.72 14.32
N SER A 164 -12.34 -20.76 13.88
CA SER A 164 -11.31 -21.65 14.44
C SER A 164 -10.89 -21.27 15.87
N GLU A 165 -10.81 -19.99 16.21
CA GLU A 165 -10.50 -19.51 17.56
C GLU A 165 -11.66 -19.77 18.55
N THR A 166 -12.92 -19.63 18.11
CA THR A 166 -14.08 -20.00 18.95
C THR A 166 -14.19 -21.51 19.20
N SER A 167 -13.64 -22.34 18.31
CA SER A 167 -13.66 -23.80 18.41
C SER A 167 -12.54 -24.36 19.31
N SER A 168 -11.51 -23.58 19.60
CA SER A 168 -10.37 -23.99 20.45
C SER A 168 -10.56 -23.67 21.95
N SER A 169 -11.70 -23.11 22.35
CA SER A 169 -12.02 -22.79 23.76
C SER A 169 -13.05 -23.74 24.40
N GLY A 170 -13.31 -24.90 23.77
CA GLY A 170 -14.23 -25.94 24.27
C GLY A 170 -13.53 -27.11 24.94
#